data_AF-A0A2W6C8W7-F1
#
_entry.id   AF-A0A2W6C8W7-F1
#
_cell.length_a   1.000
_cell.length_b   1.000
_cell.length_c   1.000
_cell.angle_alpha   90.00
_cell.angle_beta   90.00
_cell.angle_gamma   90.00
#
_symmetry.space_group_name_H-M   'P 1'
#
loop_
_entity.id
_entity.type
_entity.pdbx_description
1 polymer ?
#
loop_
_entity_poly.entity_id
_entity_poly.type
_entity_poly.pdbx_seq_one_letter_code
_entity_poly.pdbx_strand_id
1 'polypeptide(L)'
;MDVLVLGSGVAGLSVAMTLYSIAGAAEPLAGMRIGILTKAELADATTRWAQGGVAVVLPVDGSTDRQGRDSTALHLDDTVAAGAGLCDTDAVGVLVREGPRRVQDLIALGTVFDRQPSGELALAREGGHSTARVVHAGGAATGAEVERALVEAVRATPAVILE
;
A
#
# COMPACT_ATOMS: atom_id res chain seq x y z
N MET A 1 -25.81 3.99 5.49
CA MET A 1 -24.45 3.80 4.96
C MET A 1 -24.61 3.65 3.46
N ASP A 2 -23.73 4.26 2.68
CA ASP A 2 -23.83 4.31 1.22
C ASP A 2 -22.76 3.39 0.59
N VAL A 3 -21.61 3.23 1.27
CA VAL A 3 -20.61 2.20 1.00
C VAL A 3 -20.35 1.42 2.29
N LEU A 4 -20.26 0.09 2.18
CA LEU A 4 -19.84 -0.79 3.27
C LEU A 4 -18.59 -1.56 2.82
N VAL A 5 -17.49 -1.39 3.55
CA VAL A 5 -16.24 -2.13 3.38
C VAL A 5 -16.23 -3.30 4.35
N LEU A 6 -16.04 -4.51 3.84
CA LEU A 6 -15.95 -5.73 4.65
C LEU A 6 -14.47 -6.11 4.85
N GLY A 7 -13.98 -5.90 6.07
CA GLY A 7 -12.60 -6.16 6.48
C GLY A 7 -11.78 -4.89 6.71
N SER A 8 -10.96 -4.90 7.77
CA SER A 8 -10.12 -3.77 8.20
C SER A 8 -8.62 -3.99 7.94
N GLY A 9 -8.25 -4.89 7.04
CA GLY A 9 -6.86 -5.00 6.58
C GLY A 9 -6.47 -3.84 5.66
N VAL A 10 -5.21 -3.82 5.21
CA VAL A 10 -4.65 -2.78 4.31
C VAL A 10 -5.58 -2.48 3.14
N ALA A 11 -6.13 -3.50 2.48
CA ALA A 11 -7.04 -3.31 1.34
C ALA A 11 -8.29 -2.51 1.71
N GLY A 12 -8.98 -2.89 2.80
CA GLY A 12 -10.22 -2.24 3.21
C GLY A 12 -10.00 -0.82 3.71
N LEU A 13 -8.98 -0.61 4.55
CA LEU A 13 -8.67 0.72 5.07
C LEU A 13 -8.15 1.65 3.96
N SER A 14 -7.35 1.15 3.02
CA SER A 14 -6.93 1.94 1.85
C SER A 14 -8.11 2.34 0.96
N VAL A 15 -9.11 1.47 0.77
CA VAL A 15 -10.35 1.83 0.05
C VAL A 15 -11.08 2.95 0.79
N ALA A 16 -11.29 2.84 2.10
CA ALA A 16 -11.95 3.86 2.89
C ALA A 16 -11.24 5.23 2.76
N MET A 17 -9.91 5.25 2.92
CA MET A 17 -9.13 6.50 2.78
C MET A 17 -9.15 7.05 1.36
N THR A 18 -9.12 6.19 0.34
CA THR A 18 -9.25 6.62 -1.06
C THR A 18 -10.60 7.29 -1.30
N LEU A 19 -11.69 6.69 -0.81
CA LEU A 19 -13.03 7.26 -0.92
C LEU A 19 -13.13 8.64 -0.26
N TYR A 20 -12.56 8.80 0.95
CA TYR A 20 -12.51 10.12 1.60
C TYR A 20 -11.68 11.15 0.84
N SER A 21 -10.53 10.74 0.28
CA SER A 21 -9.67 11.62 -0.51
C SER A 21 -10.39 12.15 -1.76
N ILE A 22 -11.10 11.28 -2.50
CA ILE A 22 -11.85 11.71 -3.70
C ILE A 22 -13.17 12.41 -3.34
N ALA A 23 -13.80 12.07 -2.20
CA ALA A 23 -15.05 12.70 -1.77
C ALA A 23 -14.88 14.16 -1.36
N GLY A 24 -13.71 14.52 -0.81
CA GLY A 24 -13.38 15.93 -0.54
C GLY A 24 -13.14 16.77 -1.79
N ALA A 25 -12.96 16.14 -2.96
CA ALA A 25 -12.63 16.80 -4.22
C ALA A 25 -13.80 16.85 -5.23
N ALA A 26 -14.87 16.10 -5.01
CA ALA A 26 -15.98 15.96 -5.96
C ALA A 26 -17.35 16.07 -5.27
N GLU A 27 -18.13 17.08 -5.67
CA GLU A 27 -19.51 17.35 -5.21
C GLU A 27 -20.45 16.12 -5.12
N PRO A 28 -20.45 15.15 -6.07
CA PRO A 28 -21.36 14.00 -6.00
C PRO A 28 -21.08 13.04 -4.82
N LEU A 29 -19.89 13.14 -4.22
CA LEU A 29 -19.41 12.25 -3.17
C LEU A 29 -19.40 12.93 -1.79
N ALA A 30 -19.66 14.24 -1.74
CA ALA A 30 -19.77 14.99 -0.50
C ALA A 30 -20.90 14.41 0.38
N GLY A 31 -20.57 14.10 1.63
CA GLY A 31 -21.54 13.52 2.59
C GLY A 31 -21.77 12.01 2.48
N MET A 32 -21.01 11.30 1.64
CA MET A 32 -21.08 9.84 1.55
C MET A 32 -20.74 9.18 2.90
N ARG A 33 -21.62 8.29 3.37
CA ARG A 33 -21.44 7.54 4.62
C ARG A 33 -20.74 6.22 4.35
N ILE A 34 -19.49 6.14 4.77
CA ILE A 34 -18.66 4.94 4.67
C ILE A 34 -18.75 4.16 5.97
N GLY A 35 -19.15 2.89 5.87
CA GLY A 35 -19.08 1.91 6.96
C GLY A 35 -17.92 0.95 6.76
N ILE A 36 -17.23 0.57 7.83
CA ILE A 36 -16.21 -0.47 7.84
C ILE A 36 -16.67 -1.53 8.83
N LEU A 37 -16.94 -2.74 8.34
CA LEU A 37 -17.28 -3.89 9.17
C LEU A 37 -16.08 -4.82 9.25
N THR A 38 -15.63 -5.12 10.46
CA THR A 38 -14.58 -6.10 10.73
C THR A 38 -15.10 -7.16 11.69
N LYS A 39 -14.41 -8.29 11.77
CA LYS A 39 -14.81 -9.44 12.61
C LYS A 39 -14.31 -9.34 14.06
N ALA A 40 -13.44 -8.38 14.33
CA ALA A 40 -12.68 -8.19 15.55
C ALA A 40 -12.33 -6.69 15.68
N GLU A 41 -11.34 -6.32 16.47
CA GLU A 41 -10.89 -4.93 16.54
C GLU A 41 -10.36 -4.43 15.18
N LEU A 42 -10.49 -3.13 14.92
CA LEU A 42 -10.09 -2.49 13.66
C LEU A 42 -8.62 -2.76 13.32
N ALA A 43 -7.76 -2.83 14.35
CA ALA A 43 -6.32 -3.10 14.27
C ALA A 43 -5.95 -4.59 14.49
N ASP A 44 -6.92 -5.50 14.34
CA ASP A 44 -6.72 -6.95 14.38
C ASP A 44 -6.93 -7.56 12.99
N ALA A 45 -5.99 -7.27 12.08
CA ALA A 45 -5.94 -7.86 10.75
C ALA A 45 -4.61 -8.56 10.48
N THR A 46 -4.59 -9.47 9.50
CA THR A 46 -3.36 -10.15 9.06
C THR A 46 -2.29 -9.16 8.57
N THR A 47 -2.71 -7.96 8.10
CA THR A 47 -1.82 -6.88 7.71
C THR A 47 -0.78 -6.58 8.78
N ARG A 48 -1.15 -6.51 10.07
CA ARG A 48 -0.24 -6.25 11.18
C ARG A 48 1.01 -7.14 11.20
N TRP A 49 0.85 -8.39 10.78
CA TRP A 49 1.85 -9.43 10.92
C TRP A 49 2.78 -9.55 9.69
N ALA A 50 2.59 -8.73 8.66
CA ALA A 50 3.50 -8.67 7.52
C ALA A 50 4.86 -8.11 7.94
N GLN A 51 5.94 -8.84 7.64
CA GLN A 51 7.29 -8.49 8.12
C GLN A 51 8.11 -7.79 7.05
N GLY A 52 8.28 -8.44 5.90
CA GLY A 52 9.22 -8.07 4.84
C GLY A 52 9.05 -6.65 4.37
N GLY A 53 8.07 -6.40 3.51
CA GLY A 53 7.75 -5.05 3.10
C GLY A 53 6.82 -4.96 1.91
N VAL A 54 6.88 -3.83 1.22
CA VAL A 54 6.10 -3.56 0.01
C VAL A 54 7.05 -3.42 -1.18
N ALA A 55 6.92 -4.30 -2.17
CA ALA A 55 7.73 -4.24 -3.38
C ALA A 55 7.26 -3.10 -4.29
N VAL A 56 8.16 -2.17 -4.62
CA VAL A 56 7.86 -0.97 -5.40
C VAL A 56 9.08 -0.44 -6.14
N VAL A 57 8.89 0.01 -7.38
CA VAL A 57 9.94 0.72 -8.14
C VAL A 57 9.94 2.19 -7.73
N LEU A 58 11.10 2.76 -7.45
CA LEU A 58 11.24 4.19 -7.16
C LEU A 58 12.13 4.80 -8.26
N PRO A 59 11.61 5.66 -9.17
CA PRO A 59 10.99 6.95 -8.86
C PRO A 59 9.54 7.06 -9.38
N VAL A 60 8.81 8.04 -8.83
CA VAL A 60 7.33 8.15 -8.87
C VAL A 60 6.71 8.21 -10.29
N ASP A 61 7.48 8.51 -11.34
CA ASP A 61 7.02 8.60 -12.73
C ASP A 61 7.06 7.27 -13.50
N GLY A 62 7.47 6.17 -12.85
CA GLY A 62 7.57 4.85 -13.48
C GLY A 62 8.76 4.70 -14.41
N SER A 63 9.68 5.69 -14.43
CA SER A 63 10.99 5.58 -15.09
C SER A 63 11.93 4.66 -14.31
N THR A 64 13.17 4.52 -14.78
CA THR A 64 14.17 3.73 -14.08
C THR A 64 14.55 4.36 -12.74
N ASP A 65 14.98 3.55 -11.76
CA ASP A 65 15.55 4.11 -10.52
C ASP A 65 16.67 5.12 -10.80
N ARG A 66 17.06 5.91 -9.78
CA ARG A 66 18.11 6.94 -9.92
C ARG A 66 19.42 6.41 -10.49
N GLN A 67 19.65 5.10 -10.44
CA GLN A 67 20.84 4.42 -10.92
C GLN A 67 20.62 3.67 -12.24
N GLY A 68 19.42 3.71 -12.81
CA GLY A 68 19.04 3.01 -14.04
C GLY A 68 18.85 1.50 -13.87
N ARG A 69 18.77 0.98 -12.65
CA ARG A 69 18.87 -0.45 -12.31
C ARG A 69 17.53 -1.12 -12.02
N ASP A 70 16.49 -0.34 -11.74
CA ASP A 70 15.14 -0.85 -11.56
C ASP A 70 14.15 -0.17 -12.51
N SER A 71 13.06 -0.85 -12.87
CA SER A 71 11.95 -0.31 -13.69
C SER A 71 10.66 -1.10 -13.46
N THR A 72 9.52 -0.50 -13.80
CA THR A 72 8.21 -1.20 -13.74
C THR A 72 8.13 -2.38 -14.70
N ALA A 73 8.82 -2.31 -15.84
CA ALA A 73 8.96 -3.43 -16.77
C ALA A 73 9.74 -4.59 -16.14
N LEU A 74 10.87 -4.32 -15.48
CA LEU A 74 11.62 -5.34 -14.76
C LEU A 74 10.81 -5.95 -13.60
N HIS A 75 10.02 -5.13 -12.89
CA HIS A 75 9.13 -5.62 -11.83
C HIS A 75 8.03 -6.54 -12.39
N LEU A 76 7.45 -6.18 -13.56
CA LEU A 76 6.47 -7.00 -14.27
C LEU A 76 7.08 -8.35 -14.62
N ASP A 77 8.28 -8.36 -15.20
CA ASP A 77 8.99 -9.59 -15.59
C ASP A 77 9.30 -10.46 -14.38
N ASP A 78 9.84 -9.88 -13.30
CA ASP A 78 10.08 -10.58 -12.02
C ASP A 78 8.79 -11.24 -11.50
N THR A 79 7.67 -10.50 -11.52
CA THR A 79 6.38 -10.97 -11.00
C THR A 79 5.78 -12.09 -11.86
N VAL A 80 5.81 -11.93 -13.19
CA VAL A 80 5.28 -12.94 -14.13
C VAL A 80 6.14 -14.21 -14.10
N ALA A 81 7.46 -14.08 -13.99
CA ALA A 81 8.37 -15.22 -13.86
C ALA A 81 8.10 -15.98 -12.55
N ALA A 82 7.96 -15.28 -11.43
CA ALA A 82 7.62 -15.88 -10.13
C ALA A 82 6.22 -16.54 -10.13
N GLY A 83 5.28 -16.01 -10.91
CA GLY A 83 3.92 -16.53 -11.03
C GLY A 83 3.77 -17.81 -11.88
N ALA A 84 4.86 -18.34 -12.45
CA ALA A 84 4.89 -19.63 -13.15
C ALA A 84 3.81 -19.81 -14.23
N GLY A 85 3.49 -18.73 -14.97
CA GLY A 85 2.49 -18.74 -16.05
C GLY A 85 1.03 -18.65 -15.60
N LEU A 86 0.77 -18.38 -14.31
CA LEU A 86 -0.57 -18.26 -13.73
C LEU A 86 -1.01 -16.81 -13.50
N CYS A 87 -0.15 -15.84 -13.80
CA CYS A 87 -0.47 -14.42 -13.66
C CYS A 87 -1.45 -13.96 -14.74
N ASP A 88 -2.43 -13.16 -14.34
CA ASP A 88 -3.07 -12.19 -15.23
C ASP A 88 -2.10 -11.01 -15.43
N THR A 89 -1.53 -10.91 -16.63
CA THR A 89 -0.50 -9.90 -16.93
C THR A 89 -1.03 -8.47 -16.90
N ASP A 90 -2.32 -8.26 -17.18
CA ASP A 90 -2.91 -6.93 -17.14
C ASP A 90 -3.05 -6.45 -15.68
N ALA A 91 -3.49 -7.35 -14.80
CA ALA A 91 -3.56 -7.08 -13.36
C ALA A 91 -2.17 -6.82 -12.76
N VAL A 92 -1.16 -7.62 -13.12
CA VAL A 92 0.23 -7.36 -12.68
C VAL A 92 0.73 -6.02 -13.23
N GLY A 93 0.40 -5.69 -14.47
CA GLY A 93 0.73 -4.40 -15.07
C GLY A 93 0.17 -3.22 -14.25
N VAL A 94 -1.07 -3.31 -13.78
CA VAL A 94 -1.64 -2.30 -12.87
C VAL A 94 -0.88 -2.24 -11.55
N LEU A 95 -0.65 -3.40 -10.92
CA LEU A 95 0.05 -3.52 -9.64
C LEU A 95 1.42 -2.82 -9.67
N VAL A 96 2.27 -3.15 -10.64
CA VAL A 96 3.64 -2.62 -10.69
C VAL A 96 3.70 -1.14 -11.08
N ARG A 97 2.78 -0.66 -11.91
CA ARG A 97 2.73 0.75 -12.34
C ARG A 97 2.15 1.67 -11.28
N GLU A 98 1.13 1.22 -10.54
CA GLU A 98 0.50 2.05 -9.51
C GLU A 98 1.24 2.03 -8.17
N GLY A 99 1.96 0.94 -7.88
CA GLY A 99 2.71 0.75 -6.64
C GLY A 99 3.49 1.98 -6.13
N PRO A 100 4.27 2.69 -6.97
CA PRO A 100 5.05 3.86 -6.54
C PRO A 100 4.16 4.94 -5.91
N ARG A 101 3.02 5.23 -6.53
CA ARG A 101 2.06 6.20 -6.00
C ARG A 101 1.39 5.68 -4.72
N ARG A 102 1.00 4.41 -4.67
CA ARG A 102 0.38 3.80 -3.48
C ARG A 102 1.28 3.87 -2.25
N VAL A 103 2.59 3.68 -2.40
CA VAL A 103 3.55 3.84 -1.29
C VAL A 103 3.67 5.29 -0.83
N GLN A 104 3.61 6.26 -1.76
CA GLN A 104 3.54 7.68 -1.38
C GLN A 104 2.24 8.02 -0.64
N ASP A 105 1.11 7.43 -1.06
CA ASP A 105 -0.17 7.59 -0.36
C ASP A 105 -0.05 7.10 1.10
N LEU A 106 0.59 5.94 1.34
CA LEU A 106 0.85 5.44 2.70
C LEU A 106 1.74 6.37 3.53
N ILE A 107 2.83 6.89 2.94
CA ILE A 107 3.70 7.87 3.60
C ILE A 107 2.91 9.13 3.98
N ALA A 108 2.05 9.62 3.09
CA ALA A 108 1.22 10.79 3.33
C ALA A 108 0.17 10.55 4.45
N LEU A 109 -0.30 9.31 4.59
CA LEU A 109 -1.17 8.89 5.70
C LEU A 109 -0.42 8.65 7.02
N GLY A 110 0.90 8.76 7.02
CA GLY A 110 1.73 8.71 8.23
C GLY A 110 2.53 7.43 8.42
N THR A 111 2.61 6.54 7.42
CA THR A 111 3.51 5.38 7.47
C THR A 111 4.97 5.83 7.46
N VAL A 112 5.74 5.37 8.45
CA VAL A 112 7.17 5.68 8.61
C VAL A 112 8.01 4.50 8.13
N PHE A 113 8.39 4.52 6.85
CA PHE A 113 9.37 3.56 6.30
C PHE A 113 10.80 3.88 6.74
N ASP A 114 11.61 2.83 6.87
CA ASP A 114 13.02 2.93 7.21
C ASP A 114 13.78 3.70 6.12
N ARG A 115 14.78 4.48 6.54
CA ARG A 115 15.59 5.31 5.66
C ARG A 115 17.08 5.06 5.85
N GLN A 116 17.83 5.20 4.78
CA GLN A 116 19.28 5.26 4.82
C GLN A 116 19.75 6.59 5.45
N PRO A 117 21.02 6.70 5.88
CA PRO A 117 21.58 7.98 6.36
C PRO A 117 21.47 9.14 5.35
N SER A 118 21.37 8.83 4.06
CA SER A 118 21.12 9.80 2.98
C SER A 118 19.71 10.40 3.00
N GLY A 119 18.78 9.82 3.77
CA GLY A 119 17.36 10.18 3.79
C GLY A 119 16.51 9.45 2.75
N GLU A 120 17.12 8.69 1.83
CA GLU A 120 16.41 7.83 0.90
C GLU A 120 15.77 6.63 1.62
N LEU A 121 14.70 6.07 1.06
CA LEU A 121 14.08 4.86 1.60
C LEU A 121 15.10 3.71 1.59
N ALA A 122 15.18 2.97 2.70
CA ALA A 122 15.93 1.74 2.74
C ALA A 122 15.18 0.67 1.93
N LEU A 123 15.90 -0.01 1.04
CA LEU A 123 15.35 -1.04 0.16
C LEU A 123 16.01 -2.38 0.46
N ALA A 124 15.18 -3.40 0.65
CA ALA A 124 15.60 -4.78 0.71
C ALA A 124 15.39 -5.48 -0.65
N ARG A 125 16.07 -6.60 -0.84
CA ARG A 125 15.84 -7.54 -1.94
C ARG A 125 15.30 -8.84 -1.35
N GLU A 126 14.11 -9.24 -1.79
CA GLU A 126 13.48 -10.49 -1.41
C GLU A 126 13.44 -11.48 -2.59
N GLY A 127 12.97 -12.70 -2.33
CA GLY A 127 12.88 -13.76 -3.34
C GLY A 127 12.05 -13.36 -4.55
N GLY A 128 12.47 -13.78 -5.73
CA GLY A 128 11.79 -13.47 -6.99
C GLY A 128 12.15 -12.10 -7.61
N HIS A 129 12.81 -11.21 -6.87
CA HIS A 129 13.22 -9.91 -7.41
C HIS A 129 14.65 -9.91 -7.97
N SER A 130 14.82 -9.29 -9.13
CA SER A 130 16.13 -9.08 -9.77
C SER A 130 16.96 -7.98 -9.08
N THR A 131 16.31 -7.03 -8.42
CA THR A 131 16.94 -5.90 -7.71
C THR A 131 16.26 -5.61 -6.35
N ALA A 132 16.91 -4.79 -5.51
CA ALA A 132 16.33 -4.34 -4.25
C ALA A 132 15.24 -3.30 -4.52
N ARG A 133 14.01 -3.61 -4.11
CA ARG A 133 12.81 -2.78 -4.37
C ARG A 133 11.77 -2.85 -3.24
N VAL A 134 12.09 -3.53 -2.15
CA VAL A 134 11.13 -3.75 -1.06
C VAL A 134 11.35 -2.68 0.02
N VAL A 135 10.40 -1.76 0.14
CA VAL A 135 10.40 -0.78 1.24
C VAL A 135 9.89 -1.46 2.51
N HIS A 136 10.53 -1.17 3.64
CA HIS A 136 10.23 -1.82 4.92
C HIS A 136 10.23 -0.80 6.08
N ALA A 137 9.66 -1.20 7.21
CA ALA A 137 9.61 -0.37 8.41
C ALA A 137 9.91 -1.18 9.68
N GLY A 138 10.64 -0.57 10.61
CA GLY A 138 10.93 -1.18 11.92
C GLY A 138 11.72 -2.49 11.82
N GLY A 139 12.53 -2.64 10.77
CA GLY A 139 13.32 -3.85 10.49
C GLY A 139 12.50 -5.05 9.98
N ALA A 140 11.47 -5.48 10.71
CA ALA A 140 10.62 -6.62 10.35
C ALA A 140 9.15 -6.40 10.77
N ALA A 141 8.71 -5.14 10.82
CA ALA A 141 7.40 -4.75 11.34
C ALA A 141 6.61 -3.88 10.34
N THR A 142 6.88 -4.03 9.04
CA THR A 142 6.26 -3.20 8.00
C THR A 142 4.73 -3.21 8.06
N GLY A 143 4.15 -4.38 8.27
CA GLY A 143 2.70 -4.57 8.39
C GLY A 143 2.10 -3.81 9.57
N ALA A 144 2.75 -3.87 10.74
CA ALA A 144 2.30 -3.17 11.93
C ALA A 144 2.35 -1.65 11.75
N GLU A 145 3.39 -1.13 11.09
CA GLU A 145 3.54 0.30 10.83
C GLU A 145 2.53 0.82 9.79
N VAL A 146 2.29 0.05 8.71
CA VAL A 146 1.26 0.38 7.71
C VAL A 146 -0.14 0.34 8.33
N GLU A 147 -0.45 -0.70 9.11
CA GLU A 147 -1.75 -0.81 9.78
C GLU A 147 -1.98 0.31 10.78
N ARG A 148 -0.96 0.65 11.61
CA ARG A 148 -1.03 1.77 12.55
C ARG A 148 -1.43 3.06 11.85
N ALA A 149 -0.71 3.44 10.79
CA ALA A 149 -0.97 4.66 10.04
C ALA A 149 -2.38 4.66 9.42
N LEU A 150 -2.82 3.56 8.82
CA LEU A 150 -4.16 3.44 8.22
C LEU A 150 -5.28 3.50 9.25
N VAL A 151 -5.11 2.82 10.39
CA VAL A 151 -6.08 2.85 11.49
C VAL A 151 -6.21 4.25 12.07
N GLU A 152 -5.10 4.93 12.33
CA GLU A 152 -5.10 6.33 12.78
C GLU A 152 -5.79 7.24 11.76
N ALA A 153 -5.45 7.10 10.48
CA ALA A 153 -6.06 7.88 9.41
C ALA A 153 -7.58 7.67 9.33
N VAL A 154 -8.05 6.42 9.38
CA VAL A 154 -9.49 6.10 9.36
C VAL A 154 -10.20 6.63 10.60
N ARG A 155 -9.61 6.52 11.80
CA ARG A 155 -10.19 7.07 13.04
C ARG A 155 -10.30 8.60 13.03
N ALA A 156 -9.50 9.28 12.21
CA ALA A 156 -9.60 10.72 11.99
C ALA A 156 -10.70 11.13 11.00
N THR A 157 -11.45 10.16 10.44
CA THR A 157 -12.58 10.41 9.53
C THR A 157 -13.93 10.15 10.21
N PRO A 158 -15.05 10.59 9.62
CA PRO A 158 -16.41 10.24 10.08
C PRO A 158 -16.84 8.80 9.79
N ALA A 159 -15.92 7.87 9.51
CA ALA A 159 -16.26 6.49 9.17
C ALA A 159 -17.02 5.80 10.30
N VAL A 160 -18.07 5.06 9.95
CA VAL A 160 -18.79 4.23 10.91
C VAL A 160 -18.06 2.89 11.02
N ILE A 161 -17.37 2.68 12.13
CA ILE A 161 -16.65 1.43 12.42
C ILE A 161 -17.59 0.47 13.15
N LEU A 162 -17.71 -0.74 12.63
CA LEU A 162 -18.48 -1.84 13.19
C LEU A 162 -17.51 -3.00 13.49
N GLU A 163 -17.25 -3.24 14.77
CA GLU A 163 -16.38 -4.31 15.29
C GLU A 163 -17.23 -5.46 15.87
#